data_AF-A0A917VGG2-F1
#
_entry.id   AF-A0A917VGG2-F1
#
_cell.length_a   1.000
_cell.length_b   1.000
_cell.length_c   1.000
_cell.angle_alpha   90.00
_cell.angle_beta   90.00
_cell.angle_gamma   90.00
#
_symmetry.space_group_name_H-M   'P 1'
#
loop_
_entity.id
_entity.type
_entity.pdbx_description
1 polymer ?
#
loop_
_entity_poly.entity_id
_entity_poly.type
_entity_poly.pdbx_seq_one_letter_code
_entity_poly.pdbx_strand_id
1 'polypeptide(L)'
;MVTHAGYEACATTGTHPYPDLMTDANIRIPADARDRLAAIAAGEGMSLRAYLAQLAGTLLTPAERAERAERTREMLREWNGYDPTPAEETRLDAELDRRMTEAGAR
;
A
#
# COMPACT_ATOMS: atom_id res chain seq x y z
N MET A 1 -54.54 -20.77 -23.50
CA MET A 1 -53.63 -21.86 -23.06
C MET A 1 -52.43 -21.82 -23.99
N VAL A 2 -51.25 -21.53 -23.42
CA VAL A 2 -49.89 -21.69 -23.96
C VAL A 2 -49.57 -21.02 -25.31
N THR A 3 -49.02 -19.81 -25.26
CA THR A 3 -48.04 -19.36 -26.26
C THR A 3 -46.65 -19.80 -25.78
N HIS A 4 -45.95 -20.55 -26.63
CA HIS A 4 -44.65 -21.12 -26.35
C HIS A 4 -43.56 -20.06 -26.16
N ALA A 5 -42.71 -20.35 -25.19
CA ALA A 5 -41.43 -19.72 -24.96
C ALA A 5 -40.50 -19.87 -26.16
N GLY A 6 -39.76 -18.80 -26.44
CA GLY A 6 -38.70 -18.76 -27.42
C GLY A 6 -37.91 -17.46 -27.25
N TYR A 7 -37.25 -17.29 -26.11
CA TYR A 7 -36.15 -16.32 -26.01
C TYR A 7 -34.86 -17.09 -26.24
N GLU A 8 -34.33 -16.92 -27.45
CA GLU A 8 -33.07 -17.48 -27.90
C GLU A 8 -31.91 -16.99 -27.02
N ALA A 9 -30.95 -17.90 -26.85
CA ALA A 9 -29.69 -17.68 -26.19
C ALA A 9 -28.92 -16.54 -26.85
N CYS A 10 -28.50 -15.56 -26.05
CA CYS A 10 -27.40 -14.68 -26.40
C CYS A 10 -26.23 -14.98 -25.46
N ALA A 11 -25.39 -15.94 -25.84
CA ALA A 11 -24.04 -16.02 -25.33
C ALA A 11 -23.26 -14.84 -25.92
N THR A 12 -23.03 -13.80 -25.13
CA THR A 12 -22.02 -12.79 -25.45
C THR A 12 -20.96 -12.84 -24.36
N THR A 13 -19.83 -13.45 -24.72
CA THR A 13 -18.57 -13.34 -24.00
C THR A 13 -18.07 -11.91 -24.22
N GLY A 14 -18.61 -10.98 -23.45
CA GLY A 14 -18.19 -9.59 -23.46
C GLY A 14 -16.98 -9.41 -22.57
N THR A 15 -15.78 -9.47 -23.16
CA THR A 15 -14.57 -8.86 -22.60
C THR A 15 -14.90 -7.43 -22.18
N HIS A 16 -15.00 -7.19 -20.87
CA HIS A 16 -15.38 -5.88 -20.33
C HIS A 16 -14.15 -4.94 -20.36
N PRO A 17 -14.19 -3.83 -21.11
CA PRO A 17 -13.08 -2.90 -21.23
C PRO A 17 -13.15 -1.82 -20.14
N TYR A 18 -13.22 -2.22 -18.87
CA TYR A 18 -13.09 -1.28 -17.76
C TYR A 18 -11.69 -1.37 -17.15
N PRO A 19 -11.05 -0.22 -16.84
CA PRO A 19 -9.80 -0.20 -16.09
C PRO A 19 -10.00 -0.93 -14.78
N ASP A 20 -9.05 -1.81 -14.44
CA ASP A 20 -8.98 -2.66 -13.25
C ASP A 20 -10.01 -2.29 -12.18
N LEU A 21 -11.19 -2.94 -12.25
CA LEU A 21 -12.19 -2.88 -11.19
C LEU A 21 -11.50 -3.44 -9.96
N MET A 22 -10.94 -2.54 -9.14
CA MET A 22 -10.15 -2.86 -7.94
C MET A 22 -10.82 -4.01 -7.20
N THR A 23 -10.24 -5.19 -7.36
CA THR A 23 -10.82 -6.41 -6.79
C THR A 23 -10.88 -6.23 -5.30
N ASP A 24 -12.10 -6.26 -4.76
CA ASP A 24 -12.32 -6.12 -3.33
C ASP A 24 -11.78 -7.33 -2.58
N ALA A 25 -10.91 -7.08 -1.61
CA ALA A 25 -10.38 -8.12 -0.73
C ALA A 25 -11.14 -8.12 0.60
N ASN A 26 -11.61 -9.30 1.03
CA ASN A 26 -12.18 -9.46 2.36
C ASN A 26 -11.05 -9.77 3.36
N ILE A 27 -10.76 -8.83 4.25
CA ILE A 27 -9.73 -8.98 5.28
C ILE A 27 -10.42 -9.17 6.64
N ARG A 28 -10.06 -10.25 7.34
CA ARG A 28 -10.53 -10.49 8.71
C ARG A 28 -9.60 -9.77 9.69
N ILE A 29 -10.15 -8.85 10.47
CA ILE A 29 -9.43 -8.13 11.53
C ILE A 29 -10.23 -8.16 12.83
N PRO A 30 -9.56 -8.08 14.00
CA PRO A 30 -10.22 -7.89 15.28
C PRO A 30 -11.17 -6.66 15.27
N ALA A 31 -12.30 -6.77 15.97
CA ALA A 31 -13.34 -5.73 15.94
C ALA A 31 -12.85 -4.41 16.56
N ASP A 32 -12.08 -4.47 17.63
CA ASP A 32 -11.41 -3.33 18.26
C ASP A 32 -10.47 -2.61 17.29
N ALA A 33 -9.68 -3.35 16.51
CA ALA A 33 -8.81 -2.78 15.49
C ALA A 33 -9.60 -2.08 14.39
N ARG A 34 -10.68 -2.71 13.90
CA ARG A 34 -11.60 -2.11 12.91
C ARG A 34 -12.20 -0.81 13.42
N ASP A 35 -12.72 -0.82 14.64
CA ASP A 35 -13.44 0.31 15.21
C ASP A 35 -12.50 1.50 15.46
N ARG A 36 -11.26 1.21 15.90
CA ARG A 36 -10.20 2.22 15.99
C ARG A 36 -9.88 2.85 14.63
N LEU A 37 -9.70 2.04 13.59
CA LEU A 37 -9.45 2.54 12.23
C LEU A 37 -10.63 3.37 11.69
N ALA A 38 -11.87 2.95 11.98
CA ALA A 38 -13.06 3.69 11.59
C ALA A 38 -13.13 5.07 12.27
N ALA A 39 -12.77 5.16 13.56
CA ALA A 39 -12.71 6.42 14.27
C ALA A 39 -11.64 7.37 13.69
N ILE A 40 -10.47 6.86 13.31
CA ILE A 40 -9.41 7.64 12.66
C ILE A 40 -9.88 8.15 11.30
N ALA A 41 -10.43 7.26 10.46
CA ALA A 41 -10.95 7.62 9.15
C ALA A 41 -12.04 8.71 9.25
N ALA A 42 -12.95 8.59 10.21
CA ALA A 42 -13.98 9.60 10.46
C ALA A 42 -13.39 10.96 10.90
N GLY A 43 -12.33 10.96 11.71
CA GLY A 43 -11.58 12.16 12.07
C GLY A 43 -10.91 12.85 10.88
N GLU A 44 -10.54 12.09 9.85
CA GLU A 44 -10.01 12.60 8.57
C GLU A 44 -11.10 12.89 7.53
N GLY A 45 -12.39 12.71 7.87
CA GLY A 45 -13.50 12.92 6.95
C GLY A 45 -13.59 11.86 5.83
N MET A 46 -12.95 10.70 6.01
CA MET A 46 -12.88 9.62 5.04
C MET A 46 -13.72 8.42 5.46
N SER A 47 -14.16 7.63 4.47
CA SER A 47 -14.66 6.29 4.76
C SER A 47 -13.49 5.37 5.16
N LEU A 48 -13.76 4.33 5.97
CA LEU A 48 -12.75 3.33 6.33
C LEU A 48 -12.08 2.70 5.09
N ARG A 49 -12.85 2.43 4.03
CA ARG A 49 -12.32 1.89 2.77
C ARG A 49 -11.35 2.87 2.09
N ALA A 50 -11.73 4.14 1.99
CA ALA A 50 -10.89 5.16 1.38
C ALA A 50 -9.60 5.37 2.19
N TYR A 51 -9.72 5.40 3.51
CA TYR A 51 -8.57 5.50 4.42
C TYR A 51 -7.61 4.31 4.24
N LEU A 52 -8.13 3.07 4.16
CA LEU A 52 -7.30 1.89 3.93
C LEU A 52 -6.64 1.87 2.55
N ALA A 53 -7.34 2.30 1.50
CA ALA A 53 -6.77 2.40 0.16
C ALA A 53 -5.63 3.45 0.12
N GLN A 54 -5.84 4.60 0.76
CA GLN A 54 -4.80 5.61 0.90
C GLN A 54 -3.62 5.10 1.72
N LEU A 55 -3.88 4.46 2.87
CA LEU A 55 -2.84 3.88 3.71
C LEU A 55 -2.01 2.85 2.94
N ALA A 56 -2.66 1.94 2.20
CA ALA A 56 -1.97 0.98 1.35
C ALA A 56 -1.08 1.68 0.30
N GLY A 57 -1.57 2.78 -0.31
CA GLY A 57 -0.78 3.57 -1.26
C GLY A 57 0.44 4.28 -0.65
N THR A 58 0.47 4.49 0.68
CA THR A 58 1.64 5.09 1.36
C THR A 58 2.67 4.06 1.82
N LEU A 59 2.28 2.80 1.96
CA LEU A 59 3.15 1.75 2.46
C LEU A 59 3.90 1.08 1.30
N LEU A 60 5.21 1.36 1.22
CA LEU A 60 6.09 0.70 0.27
C LEU A 60 6.39 -0.73 0.71
N THR A 61 6.33 -1.67 -0.24
CA THR A 61 6.85 -3.03 -0.05
C THR A 61 8.37 -3.02 0.17
N PRO A 62 8.98 -4.09 0.72
CA PRO A 62 10.43 -4.16 0.88
C PRO A 62 11.21 -3.94 -0.42
N ALA A 63 10.71 -4.45 -1.55
CA ALA A 63 11.34 -4.30 -2.86
C ALA A 63 11.28 -2.84 -3.35
N GLU A 64 10.11 -2.19 -3.26
CA GLU A 64 9.96 -0.78 -3.65
C GLU A 64 10.78 0.15 -2.74
N ARG A 65 10.93 -0.18 -1.46
CA ARG A 65 11.83 0.55 -0.56
C ARG A 65 13.29 0.43 -1.00
N ALA A 66 13.74 -0.77 -1.38
CA ALA A 66 15.09 -0.97 -1.87
C ALA A 66 15.33 -0.20 -3.18
N GLU A 67 14.40 -0.27 -4.14
CA GLU A 67 14.48 0.48 -5.39
C GLU A 67 14.55 2.00 -5.14
N ARG A 68 13.70 2.51 -4.24
CA ARG A 68 13.73 3.93 -3.86
C ARG A 68 15.04 4.31 -3.17
N ALA A 69 15.62 3.43 -2.37
CA ALA A 69 16.92 3.65 -1.73
C ALA A 69 18.02 3.74 -2.78
N GLU A 70 18.07 2.84 -3.76
CA GLU A 70 19.05 2.89 -4.85
C GLU A 70 18.92 4.17 -5.67
N ARG A 71 17.70 4.54 -6.11
CA ARG A 71 17.48 5.81 -6.83
C ARG A 71 17.94 7.03 -6.01
N THR A 72 17.70 7.01 -4.70
CA THR A 72 18.15 8.09 -3.81
C THR A 72 19.68 8.12 -3.71
N ARG A 73 20.35 6.96 -3.63
CA ARG A 73 21.81 6.88 -3.62
C ARG A 73 22.41 7.40 -4.92
N GLU A 74 21.84 7.07 -6.07
CA GLU A 74 22.27 7.58 -7.37
C GLU A 74 22.18 9.12 -7.41
N MET A 75 21.04 9.69 -7.01
CA MET A 75 20.84 11.14 -6.95
C MET A 75 21.81 11.82 -5.98
N LEU A 76 22.05 11.21 -4.80
CA LEU A 76 22.99 11.76 -3.83
C LEU A 76 24.41 11.70 -4.37
N ARG A 77 24.84 10.58 -4.96
CA ARG A 77 26.15 10.44 -5.57
C ARG A 77 26.37 11.50 -6.67
N GLU A 78 25.36 11.73 -7.52
CA GLU A 78 25.42 12.78 -8.54
C GLU A 78 25.54 14.18 -7.92
N TRP A 79 24.79 14.46 -6.85
CA TRP A 79 24.71 15.80 -6.28
C TRP A 79 25.89 16.16 -5.36
N ASN A 80 26.40 15.22 -4.57
CA ASN A 80 27.41 15.50 -3.54
C ASN A 80 28.52 14.44 -3.45
N GLY A 81 28.53 13.45 -4.33
CA GLY A 81 29.53 12.37 -4.33
C GLY A 81 29.32 11.33 -3.23
N TYR A 82 28.19 11.32 -2.54
CA TYR A 82 27.90 10.37 -1.46
C TYR A 82 27.85 8.94 -1.98
N ASP A 83 28.77 8.12 -1.47
CA ASP A 83 28.95 6.72 -1.82
C ASP A 83 29.46 5.94 -0.59
N PRO A 84 28.60 5.65 0.39
CA PRO A 84 29.02 5.01 1.63
C PRO A 84 29.48 3.58 1.36
N THR A 85 30.56 3.19 2.02
CA THR A 85 31.00 1.80 2.03
C THR A 85 30.02 0.92 2.82
N PRO A 86 29.96 -0.40 2.57
CA PRO A 86 29.08 -1.30 3.33
C PRO A 86 29.28 -1.25 4.86
N ALA A 87 30.50 -0.95 5.30
CA ALA A 87 30.81 -0.78 6.72
C ALA A 87 30.22 0.52 7.30
N GLU A 88 30.19 1.60 6.52
CA GLU A 88 29.57 2.86 6.91
C GLU A 88 28.05 2.76 6.93
N GLU A 89 27.44 2.07 5.96
CA GLU A 89 26.01 1.77 5.97
C GLU A 89 25.62 1.00 7.22
N THR A 90 26.33 -0.08 7.54
CA THR A 90 26.09 -0.88 8.75
C THR A 90 26.17 -0.03 10.03
N ARG A 91 27.12 0.90 10.09
CA ARG A 91 27.28 1.82 11.23
C ARG A 91 26.12 2.82 11.31
N LEU A 92 25.67 3.35 10.18
CA LEU A 92 24.54 4.29 10.12
C LEU A 92 23.24 3.62 10.51
N ASP A 93 23.01 2.38 10.09
CA ASP A 93 21.83 1.59 10.46
C ASP A 93 21.78 1.35 11.98
N ALA A 94 22.89 0.92 12.58
CA ALA A 94 22.99 0.73 14.03
C ALA A 94 22.73 2.03 14.82
N GLU A 95 23.20 3.16 14.29
CA GLU A 95 22.95 4.48 14.88
C GLU A 95 21.48 4.90 14.74
N LEU A 96 20.85 4.62 13.60
CA LEU A 96 19.44 4.89 13.39
C LEU A 96 18.58 4.07 14.35
N ASP A 97 18.83 2.77 14.47
CA ASP A 97 18.11 1.87 15.38
C ASP A 97 18.22 2.32 16.84
N ARG A 98 19.42 2.77 17.26
CA ARG A 98 19.63 3.35 18.58
C ARG A 98 18.72 4.56 18.80
N ARG A 99 18.70 5.51 17.86
CA ARG A 99 17.86 6.72 17.97
C ARG A 99 16.36 6.42 17.94
N MET A 100 15.94 5.47 17.10
CA MET A 100 14.53 5.05 17.03
C MET A 100 14.09 4.41 18.35
N THR A 101 14.96 3.60 18.97
CA THR A 101 14.70 3.02 20.29
C THR A 101 14.62 4.09 21.37
N GLU A 102 15.56 5.04 21.39
CA GLU A 102 15.56 6.17 22.32
C GLU A 102 14.29 7.05 22.16
N ALA A 103 13.81 7.25 20.92
CA ALA A 103 12.61 8.03 20.63
C ALA A 103 11.30 7.31 20.99
N GLY A 104 11.24 5.98 20.83
CA GLY A 104 10.06 5.16 21.18
C GLY A 104 9.95 4.78 22.66
N ALA A 105 11.01 4.97 23.44
CA ALA A 105 11.04 4.75 24.89
C ALA A 105 10.46 5.92 25.70
N ARG A 106 9.96 6.97 25.04
CA ARG A 106 9.40 8.19 25.65
C ARG A 106 7.91 8.31 25.36
#